data_AF-A0A5J6F9V0-F1
#
_entry.id   AF-A0A5J6F9V0-F1
#
_cell.length_a   1.000
_cell.length_b   1.000
_cell.length_c   1.000
_cell.angle_alpha   90.00
_cell.angle_beta   90.00
_cell.angle_gamma   90.00
#
_symmetry.space_group_name_H-M   'P 1'
#
loop_
_entity.id
_entity.type
_entity.pdbx_description
1 polymer ?
#
loop_
_entity_poly.entity_id
_entity_poly.type
_entity_poly.pdbx_seq_one_letter_code
_entity_poly.pdbx_strand_id
1 'polypeptide(L)'
;MLGAVMPVWYIGSLVLVGVWAVAGRHHEGTGLVVTAGALLIVSVVMSVLLLVPINNRNKTWTPGNRPADWRQQMNRWLRFHYVRVAVIVAAFTLLVTALV
;
A
#
# COMPACT_ATOMS: atom_id res chain seq x y z
N MET A 1 0.62 11.52 -13.68
CA MET A 1 -0.74 10.94 -13.72
C MET A 1 -0.88 9.60 -12.98
N LEU A 2 0.21 8.93 -12.58
CA LEU A 2 0.15 7.64 -11.88
C LEU A 2 -0.72 7.65 -10.59
N GLY A 3 -0.74 8.74 -9.82
CA GLY A 3 -1.56 8.84 -8.61
C GLY A 3 -3.07 8.72 -8.83
N ALA A 4 -3.57 9.08 -10.02
CA ALA A 4 -5.01 9.06 -10.33
C ALA A 4 -5.53 7.64 -10.59
N VAL A 5 -4.68 6.73 -11.06
CA VAL A 5 -5.03 5.32 -11.32
C VAL A 5 -4.78 4.41 -10.12
N MET A 6 -4.10 4.89 -9.06
CA MET A 6 -3.84 4.11 -7.84
C MET A 6 -5.10 3.54 -7.18
N PRO A 7 -6.22 4.28 -7.06
CA PRO A 7 -7.45 3.74 -6.46
C PRO A 7 -7.99 2.51 -7.20
N VAL A 8 -7.88 2.48 -8.52
CA VAL A 8 -8.33 1.34 -9.34
C VAL A 8 -7.56 0.07 -8.95
N TRP A 9 -6.24 0.16 -8.82
CA TRP A 9 -5.41 -0.99 -8.43
C TRP A 9 -5.65 -1.43 -6.98
N TYR A 10 -5.87 -0.48 -6.06
CA TYR A 10 -6.20 -0.80 -4.67
C TYR A 10 -7.54 -1.52 -4.54
N ILE A 11 -8.58 -0.99 -5.19
CA ILE A 11 -9.91 -1.59 -5.16
C ILE A 11 -9.89 -2.94 -5.86
N GLY A 12 -9.30 -3.02 -7.06
CA GLY A 12 -9.21 -4.25 -7.83
C GLY A 12 -8.50 -5.37 -7.06
N SER A 13 -7.34 -5.09 -6.45
CA SER A 13 -6.62 -6.08 -5.65
C SER A 13 -7.42 -6.55 -4.42
N LEU A 14 -8.07 -5.64 -3.69
CA LEU A 14 -8.90 -6.01 -2.54
C LEU A 14 -10.13 -6.83 -2.93
N VAL A 15 -10.77 -6.48 -4.05
CA VAL A 15 -11.89 -7.26 -4.61
C VAL A 15 -11.43 -8.67 -4.97
N LEU A 16 -10.29 -8.81 -5.66
CA LEU A 16 -9.75 -10.12 -6.03
C LEU A 16 -9.43 -10.98 -4.81
N VAL A 17 -8.79 -10.41 -3.79
CA VAL A 17 -8.50 -11.12 -2.53
C VAL A 17 -9.80 -11.49 -1.80
N GLY A 18 -10.79 -10.60 -1.78
CA GLY A 18 -12.11 -10.88 -1.20
C GLY A 18 -12.84 -12.02 -1.90
N VAL A 19 -12.84 -12.03 -3.24
CA VAL A 19 -13.40 -13.12 -4.06
C VAL A 19 -12.70 -14.43 -3.75
N TRP A 20 -11.37 -14.45 -3.66
CA TRP A 20 -10.63 -15.65 -3.32
C TRP A 20 -10.96 -16.15 -1.90
N ALA A 21 -10.99 -15.26 -0.90
CA ALA A 21 -11.36 -15.64 0.46
C ALA A 21 -12.77 -16.27 0.54
N VAL A 22 -13.74 -15.74 -0.22
CA VAL A 22 -15.12 -16.25 -0.24
C VAL A 22 -15.24 -17.58 -0.99
N ALA A 23 -14.57 -17.71 -2.13
CA ALA A 23 -14.57 -18.93 -2.94
C ALA A 23 -13.81 -20.07 -2.25
N GLY A 24 -12.71 -19.73 -1.59
CA GLY A 24 -11.81 -20.66 -0.92
C GLY A 24 -12.19 -21.00 0.52
N ARG A 25 -13.27 -20.44 1.08
CA ARG A 25 -13.61 -20.42 2.54
C ARG A 25 -13.55 -21.75 3.32
N HIS A 26 -13.54 -22.89 2.64
CA HIS A 26 -13.44 -24.23 3.25
C HIS A 26 -12.03 -24.84 3.14
N HIS A 27 -11.06 -24.14 2.55
CA HIS A 27 -9.66 -24.56 2.43
C HIS A 27 -8.83 -23.99 3.57
N GLU A 28 -7.82 -24.75 4.00
CA GLU A 28 -6.91 -24.38 5.11
C GLU A 28 -6.17 -23.05 4.87
N GLY A 29 -5.87 -22.71 3.60
CA GLY A 29 -5.20 -21.47 3.21
C GLY A 29 -6.02 -20.17 3.39
N THR A 30 -7.32 -20.25 3.71
CA THR A 30 -8.21 -19.07 3.79
C THR A 30 -7.71 -18.02 4.79
N GLY A 31 -7.14 -18.45 5.93
CA GLY A 31 -6.61 -17.52 6.93
C GLY A 31 -5.46 -16.65 6.41
N LEU A 32 -4.60 -17.20 5.55
CA LEU A 32 -3.50 -16.48 4.92
C LEU A 32 -4.03 -15.45 3.90
N VAL A 33 -5.05 -15.80 3.13
CA VAL A 33 -5.70 -14.89 2.16
C VAL A 33 -6.35 -13.70 2.87
N VAL A 34 -7.07 -13.93 3.97
CA VAL A 34 -7.68 -12.85 4.78
C VAL A 34 -6.60 -11.95 5.39
N THR A 35 -5.53 -12.54 5.92
CA THR A 35 -4.40 -11.79 6.49
C THR A 35 -3.70 -10.93 5.44
N ALA A 36 -3.49 -11.48 4.23
CA ALA A 36 -2.95 -10.72 3.10
C ALA A 36 -3.87 -9.55 2.72
N GLY A 37 -5.19 -9.75 2.69
CA GLY A 37 -6.17 -8.69 2.46
C GLY A 37 -6.05 -7.57 3.49
N ALA A 38 -5.94 -7.92 4.78
CA ALA A 38 -5.73 -6.93 5.85
C ALA A 38 -4.43 -6.13 5.67
N LEU A 39 -3.32 -6.79 5.31
CA LEU A 39 -2.05 -6.10 5.02
C LEU A 39 -2.16 -5.16 3.80
N LEU A 40 -2.90 -5.53 2.76
CA LEU A 40 -3.15 -4.65 1.63
C LEU A 40 -3.98 -3.42 2.05
N ILE A 41 -4.99 -3.59 2.92
CA ILE A 41 -5.74 -2.46 3.50
C ILE A 41 -4.80 -1.54 4.27
N VAL A 42 -3.94 -2.09 5.14
CA VAL A 42 -2.93 -1.31 5.87
C VAL A 42 -2.03 -0.53 4.91
N SER A 43 -1.58 -1.15 3.81
CA SER A 43 -0.78 -0.48 2.78
C SER A 43 -1.51 0.69 2.10
N VAL A 44 -2.82 0.58 1.87
CA VAL A 44 -3.66 1.66 1.34
C VAL A 44 -3.77 2.79 2.35
N VAL A 45 -4.06 2.48 3.62
CA VAL A 45 -4.15 3.45 4.71
C VAL A 45 -2.83 4.22 4.87
N MET A 46 -1.70 3.51 4.89
CA MET A 46 -0.37 4.14 4.92
C MET A 46 -0.16 5.10 3.74
N SER A 47 -0.57 4.69 2.53
CA SER A 47 -0.45 5.54 1.34
C SER A 47 -1.22 6.85 1.50
N VAL A 48 -2.52 6.75 1.82
CA VAL A 48 -3.42 7.90 1.89
C VAL A 48 -3.09 8.84 3.05
N LEU A 49 -2.77 8.30 4.22
CA LEU A 49 -2.54 9.11 5.42
C LEU A 49 -1.10 9.64 5.56
N LEU A 50 -0.11 8.90 5.05
CA LEU A 50 1.30 9.21 5.31
C LEU A 50 2.04 9.67 4.05
N LEU A 51 1.93 8.94 2.94
CA LEU A 51 2.73 9.20 1.73
C LEU A 51 2.12 10.29 0.84
N VAL A 52 0.82 10.21 0.57
CA VAL A 52 0.10 11.11 -0.35
C VAL A 52 0.16 12.57 0.11
N PRO A 53 -0.02 12.93 1.41
CA PRO A 53 0.06 14.31 1.85
C PRO A 53 1.44 14.93 1.62
N ILE A 54 2.51 14.19 1.90
CA ILE A 54 3.88 14.65 1.64
C ILE A 54 4.11 14.81 0.13
N ASN A 55 3.64 13.85 -0.67
CA ASN A 55 3.78 13.93 -2.13
C ASN A 55 3.02 15.13 -2.71
N ASN A 56 1.82 15.44 -2.18
CA ASN A 56 1.04 16.60 -2.62
C ASN A 56 1.70 17.93 -2.27
N ARG A 57 2.38 18.04 -1.11
CA ARG A 57 3.22 19.20 -0.79
C ARG A 57 4.42 19.31 -1.72
N ASN A 58 5.10 18.19 -1.97
CA ASN A 58 6.27 18.16 -2.85
C ASN A 58 5.95 18.64 -4.28
N LYS A 59 4.73 18.36 -4.79
CA LYS A 59 4.28 18.85 -6.10
C LYS A 59 4.23 20.37 -6.22
N THR A 60 4.08 21.10 -5.12
CA THR A 60 4.00 22.57 -5.14
C THR A 60 5.36 23.23 -4.94
N TRP A 61 6.41 22.44 -4.70
CA TRP A 61 7.76 22.96 -4.47
C TRP A 61 8.46 23.31 -5.78
N THR A 62 9.20 24.40 -5.72
CA THR A 62 10.15 24.89 -6.72
C THR A 62 11.52 25.08 -6.04
N PRO A 63 12.61 25.23 -6.79
CA PRO A 63 13.93 25.45 -6.20
C PRO A 63 13.99 26.64 -5.21
N GLY A 64 13.18 27.68 -5.45
CA GLY A 64 13.18 28.91 -4.65
C GLY A 64 12.17 28.96 -3.50
N ASN A 65 11.17 28.06 -3.46
CA ASN A 65 10.10 28.12 -2.44
C ASN A 65 10.05 26.92 -1.49
N ARG A 66 10.90 25.91 -1.70
CA ARG A 66 10.89 24.70 -0.89
C ARG A 66 11.22 25.03 0.58
N PRO A 67 10.50 24.44 1.54
CA PRO A 67 10.67 24.76 2.96
C PRO A 67 12.02 24.27 3.47
N ALA A 68 12.56 24.88 4.53
CA ALA A 68 13.87 24.53 5.08
C ALA A 68 13.99 23.04 5.49
N ASP A 69 12.87 22.43 5.89
CA ASP A 69 12.78 21.04 6.35
C ASP A 69 12.51 20.01 5.23
N TRP A 70 12.56 20.42 3.96
CA TRP A 70 12.22 19.55 2.81
C TRP A 70 12.94 18.19 2.82
N ARG A 71 14.21 18.15 3.25
CA ARG A 71 14.99 16.90 3.38
C ARG A 71 14.40 15.96 4.43
N GLN A 72 13.96 16.50 5.55
CA GLN A 72 13.35 15.71 6.62
C GLN A 72 12.02 15.12 6.16
N GLN A 73 11.22 15.90 5.42
CA GLN A 73 9.97 15.42 4.83
C GLN A 73 10.22 14.30 3.81
N MET A 74 11.25 14.42 2.95
CA MET A 74 11.62 13.35 2.02
C MET A 74 12.17 12.10 2.70
N ASN A 75 13.00 12.25 3.73
CA ASN A 75 13.49 11.10 4.50
C ASN A 75 12.34 10.36 5.21
N ARG A 76 11.35 11.10 5.73
CA ARG A 76 10.14 10.51 6.32
C ARG A 76 9.32 9.77 5.28
N TRP A 77 9.14 10.36 4.10
CA TRP A 77 8.46 9.71 2.99
C TRP A 77 9.15 8.41 2.57
N LEU A 78 10.48 8.42 2.42
CA LEU A 78 11.27 7.24 2.07
C LEU A 78 11.10 6.11 3.09
N ARG A 79 11.17 6.42 4.39
CA ARG A 79 10.95 5.42 5.46
C ARG A 79 9.57 4.79 5.37
N PHE A 80 8.51 5.60 5.28
CA PHE A 80 7.15 5.06 5.15
C PHE A 80 6.94 4.29 3.85
N HIS A 81 7.60 4.71 2.76
CA HIS A 81 7.59 3.98 1.50
C HIS A 81 8.21 2.60 1.64
N TYR A 82 9.40 2.48 2.23
CA TYR A 82 10.04 1.17 2.44
C TYR A 82 9.22 0.26 3.35
N VAL A 83 8.67 0.77 4.45
CA VAL A 83 7.78 -0.01 5.33
C VAL A 83 6.55 -0.49 4.56
N ARG A 84 5.93 0.39 3.75
CA ARG A 84 4.78 0.03 2.92
C ARG A 84 5.13 -1.04 1.90
N VAL A 85 6.31 -0.97 1.27
CA VAL A 85 6.79 -2.01 0.34
C VAL A 85 6.94 -3.35 1.07
N ALA A 86 7.53 -3.37 2.26
CA ALA A 86 7.66 -4.59 3.07
C ALA A 86 6.29 -5.20 3.42
N VAL A 87 5.30 -4.38 3.79
CA VAL A 87 3.91 -4.83 4.04
C VAL A 87 3.29 -5.46 2.79
N ILE A 88 3.49 -4.84 1.62
CA ILE A 88 2.99 -5.38 0.35
C ILE A 88 3.67 -6.72 0.05
N VAL A 89 5.00 -6.80 0.16
CA VAL A 89 5.75 -8.04 -0.08
C VAL A 89 5.24 -9.15 0.84
N ALA A 90 5.06 -8.89 2.14
CA ALA A 90 4.49 -9.86 3.07
C ALA A 90 3.08 -10.31 2.65
N ALA A 91 2.21 -9.39 2.24
CA ALA A 91 0.88 -9.74 1.75
C ALA A 91 0.94 -10.67 0.52
N PHE A 92 1.81 -10.37 -0.46
CA PHE A 92 1.99 -11.22 -1.63
C PHE A 92 2.61 -12.58 -1.28
N THR A 93 3.55 -12.65 -0.34
CA THR A 93 4.09 -13.92 0.16
C THR A 93 2.98 -14.77 0.76
N LEU A 94 2.12 -14.20 1.61
CA LEU A 94 0.98 -14.93 2.19
C LEU A 94 0.02 -15.45 1.12
N LEU A 95 -0.27 -14.65 0.09
CA LEU A 95 -1.08 -15.10 -1.05
C LEU A 95 -0.42 -16.27 -1.77
N VAL A 96 0.88 -16.20 -2.06
CA VAL A 96 1.59 -17.31 -2.71
C VAL A 96 1.61 -18.56 -1.83
N THR A 97 1.86 -18.42 -0.53
CA THR A 97 1.84 -19.54 0.43
C THR A 97 0.46 -20.18 0.52
N ALA A 98 -0.62 -19.40 0.40
CA ALA A 98 -1.99 -19.93 0.42
C ALA A 98 -2.35 -20.79 -0.80
N LEU A 99 -1.51 -20.83 -1.84
CA LEU A 99 -1.69 -21.69 -3.02
C LEU A 99 -1.23 -23.14 -2.81
N VAL A 100 -0.37 -23.38 -1.81
CA VAL A 100 0.26 -24.67 -1.52
C VAL A 100 -0.46 -25.32 -0.34
#